data_AF-A0A523RI45-F1
#
_entry.id   AF-A0A523RI45-F1
#
_cell.length_a   1.000
_cell.length_b   1.000
_cell.length_c   1.000
_cell.angle_alpha   90.00
_cell.angle_beta   90.00
_cell.angle_gamma   90.00
#
_symmetry.space_group_name_H-M   'P 1'
#
loop_
_entity.id
_entity.type
_entity.pdbx_description
1 polymer ?
#
loop_
_entity_poly.entity_id
_entity_poly.type
_entity_poly.pdbx_seq_one_letter_code
_entity_poly.pdbx_strand_id
1 'polypeptide(L)'
;MNDIWDCNADEMTKGDNLRIINSITKNTYEDIDGFTHYVFSKKMFENSRYSIPLNDFKLFQKFIEGGSREYPSDGNIPTDIVAAEARIILNEIVKISNDPNAPYHKDAVESMKKGKFALVRGTVKLYLGKYTSRDWRRKRFTDDIDLWIYKIDLLEHVLKTNGWTKHKITKEWEKMVCWKDPFSPATKEHILIASNDVNQGLDFGAGAYLDGSELKDIFKKKLNRGHNVDLSDIINVAMVFSKSEGFSIDEWYESWKSFEECANTRSTRIISNMISLVRHSYAIADYLERLGNILIQLHDLIFDKIFYPDTKIEKITRVSVHWQKYLKIHGHDKTRELIHSDIIEQGNKKIYYSKNLRHFGEHILLLLNSKLIYCKVVFEIFCEETILISPENSA
;
A
#
# COMPACT_ATOMS: atom_id res chain seq x y z
N MET A 1 -1.20 26.78 -23.30
CA MET A 1 -0.53 25.64 -22.64
C MET A 1 -1.00 25.51 -21.18
N ASN A 2 -2.30 25.29 -20.96
CA ASN A 2 -2.85 24.96 -19.64
C ASN A 2 -3.59 23.62 -19.79
N ASP A 3 -3.67 22.83 -18.72
CA ASP A 3 -4.23 21.47 -18.64
C ASP A 3 -3.28 20.31 -18.98
N ILE A 4 -2.07 20.32 -18.42
CA ILE A 4 -1.22 19.10 -18.34
C ILE A 4 -1.24 18.50 -16.93
N TRP A 5 -1.76 19.21 -15.92
CA TRP A 5 -1.81 18.72 -14.55
C TRP A 5 -3.19 19.01 -13.95
N ASP A 6 -4.06 18.00 -14.01
CA ASP A 6 -5.31 17.99 -13.25
C ASP A 6 -4.96 17.70 -11.77
N CYS A 7 -4.52 18.76 -11.07
CA CYS A 7 -4.12 18.73 -9.67
C CYS A 7 -5.33 18.49 -8.74
N ASN A 8 -6.53 18.88 -9.17
CA ASN A 8 -7.74 18.91 -8.34
C ASN A 8 -8.31 17.52 -8.03
N ALA A 9 -7.84 16.49 -8.74
CA ALA A 9 -8.19 15.08 -8.57
C ALA A 9 -8.03 14.49 -7.16
N ASP A 10 -7.24 15.16 -6.31
CA ASP A 10 -6.94 14.73 -4.94
C ASP A 10 -7.25 15.82 -3.91
N GLU A 11 -7.94 16.88 -4.32
CA GLU A 11 -8.35 17.94 -3.41
C GLU A 11 -9.47 17.41 -2.52
N MET A 12 -9.16 17.23 -1.24
CA MET A 12 -10.16 17.03 -0.21
C MET A 12 -10.67 18.42 0.19
N THR A 13 -11.94 18.70 -0.09
CA THR A 13 -12.57 19.93 0.40
C THR A 13 -12.72 19.86 1.92
N LYS A 14 -12.58 21.00 2.60
CA LYS A 14 -12.84 21.09 4.05
C LYS A 14 -14.26 20.61 4.34
N GLY A 15 -14.39 19.55 5.14
CA GLY A 15 -15.66 18.90 5.47
C GLY A 15 -15.59 17.40 5.20
N ASP A 16 -16.50 16.92 4.37
CA ASP A 16 -16.81 15.51 4.09
C ASP A 16 -15.64 14.70 3.48
N ASN A 17 -14.53 15.38 3.13
CA ASN A 17 -13.35 14.84 2.44
C ASN A 17 -13.69 14.10 1.14
N LEU A 18 -14.73 14.55 0.43
CA LEU A 18 -15.07 14.01 -0.88
C LEU A 18 -13.98 14.39 -1.89
N ARG A 19 -13.52 13.39 -2.65
CA ARG A 19 -12.54 13.58 -3.70
C ARG A 19 -13.21 14.16 -4.94
N ILE A 20 -12.81 15.36 -5.33
CA ILE A 20 -13.21 15.97 -6.60
C ILE A 20 -12.33 15.38 -7.70
N ILE A 21 -12.92 14.94 -8.80
CA ILE A 21 -12.18 14.41 -9.95
C ILE A 21 -12.69 15.09 -11.19
N ASN A 22 -11.78 15.78 -11.87
CA ASN A 22 -12.08 16.46 -13.12
C ASN A 22 -11.51 15.66 -14.28
N SER A 23 -12.25 15.61 -15.38
CA SER A 23 -11.73 15.12 -16.65
C SER A 23 -10.83 16.19 -17.29
N ILE A 24 -10.02 15.77 -18.25
CA ILE A 24 -9.27 16.68 -19.11
C ILE A 24 -10.29 17.32 -20.07
N THR A 25 -10.76 18.52 -19.76
CA THR A 25 -11.87 19.18 -20.48
C THR A 25 -11.66 19.22 -22.00
N LYS A 26 -10.44 19.53 -22.46
CA LYS A 26 -10.08 19.56 -23.89
C LYS A 26 -10.11 18.19 -24.60
N ASN A 27 -10.10 17.09 -23.83
CA ASN A 27 -10.15 15.72 -24.34
C ASN A 27 -11.50 15.07 -24.06
N THR A 28 -12.42 15.73 -23.36
CA THR A 28 -13.80 15.26 -23.19
C THR A 28 -14.59 15.55 -24.46
N TYR A 29 -15.29 14.55 -25.00
CA TYR A 29 -16.02 14.67 -26.26
C TYR A 29 -17.33 13.89 -26.24
N GLU A 30 -18.22 14.16 -27.20
CA GLU A 30 -19.41 13.35 -27.46
C GLU A 30 -19.19 12.54 -28.74
N ASP A 31 -19.51 11.25 -28.72
CA ASP A 31 -19.41 10.39 -29.90
C ASP A 31 -20.68 10.45 -30.78
N ILE A 32 -20.65 9.73 -31.90
CA ILE A 32 -21.76 9.69 -32.86
C ILE A 32 -23.05 9.07 -32.30
N ASP A 33 -22.94 8.25 -31.25
CA ASP A 33 -24.06 7.57 -30.60
C ASP A 33 -24.61 8.38 -29.40
N GLY A 34 -24.03 9.56 -29.17
CA GLY A 34 -24.38 10.50 -28.12
C GLY A 34 -23.83 10.13 -26.74
N PHE A 35 -22.76 9.33 -26.67
CA PHE A 35 -22.02 9.08 -25.43
C PHE A 35 -21.06 10.21 -25.13
N THR A 36 -21.05 10.68 -23.88
CA THR A 36 -20.03 11.61 -23.38
C THR A 36 -18.83 10.82 -22.85
N HIS A 37 -17.68 11.03 -23.47
CA HIS A 37 -16.39 10.44 -23.10
C HIS A 37 -15.63 11.39 -22.19
N TYR A 38 -15.39 10.97 -20.94
CA TYR A 38 -14.57 11.69 -19.97
C TYR A 38 -13.17 11.06 -19.92
N VAL A 39 -12.18 11.81 -20.41
CA VAL A 39 -10.79 11.36 -20.45
C VAL A 39 -10.03 11.86 -19.22
N PHE A 40 -9.36 10.97 -18.49
CA PHE A 40 -8.56 11.33 -17.31
C PHE A 40 -7.07 11.11 -17.53
N SER A 41 -6.26 11.96 -16.91
CA SER A 41 -4.81 11.79 -16.86
C SER A 41 -4.40 10.73 -15.85
N LYS A 42 -3.32 10.01 -16.16
CA LYS A 42 -2.61 9.20 -15.16
C LYS A 42 -2.06 10.12 -14.07
N LYS A 43 -2.18 9.72 -12.80
CA LYS A 43 -1.69 10.53 -11.68
C LYS A 43 -1.02 9.68 -10.61
N MET A 44 0.15 10.11 -10.18
CA MET A 44 0.86 9.53 -9.04
C MET A 44 0.36 10.17 -7.75
N PHE A 45 0.17 9.38 -6.67
CA PHE A 45 0.10 9.93 -5.31
C PHE A 45 1.20 10.96 -5.06
N GLU A 46 0.81 12.10 -4.51
CA GLU A 46 1.73 13.14 -4.11
C GLU A 46 2.64 12.66 -2.97
N ASN A 47 3.94 12.93 -3.09
CA ASN A 47 4.91 12.65 -2.04
C ASN A 47 5.95 13.79 -2.02
N SER A 48 5.83 14.68 -1.04
CA SER A 48 6.74 15.82 -0.86
C SER A 48 8.18 15.43 -0.54
N ARG A 49 8.40 14.20 -0.05
CA ARG A 49 9.72 13.67 0.31
C ARG A 49 10.39 12.89 -0.82
N TYR A 50 9.71 12.66 -1.95
CA TYR A 50 10.24 11.84 -3.04
C TYR A 50 9.85 12.35 -4.44
N SER A 51 10.85 12.78 -5.20
CA SER A 51 10.75 13.02 -6.65
C SER A 51 11.29 11.84 -7.47
N ILE A 52 10.62 11.49 -8.58
CA ILE A 52 11.10 10.45 -9.51
C ILE A 52 12.12 11.10 -10.46
N PRO A 53 13.39 10.67 -10.48
CA PRO A 53 14.36 11.21 -11.44
C PRO A 53 13.97 10.90 -12.89
N LEU A 54 14.10 11.89 -13.78
CA LEU A 54 13.93 11.68 -15.23
C LEU A 54 15.09 10.91 -15.86
N ASN A 55 16.27 10.96 -15.26
CA ASN A 55 17.44 10.22 -15.72
C ASN A 55 17.46 8.81 -15.10
N ASP A 56 17.66 7.80 -15.93
CA ASP A 56 17.58 6.38 -15.54
C ASP A 56 18.69 5.97 -14.58
N PHE A 57 19.92 6.43 -14.82
CA PHE A 57 21.04 6.18 -13.92
C PHE A 57 20.81 6.80 -12.53
N LYS A 58 20.28 8.03 -12.45
CA LYS A 58 19.89 8.66 -11.19
C LYS A 58 18.75 7.91 -10.50
N LEU A 59 17.78 7.38 -11.25
CA LEU A 59 16.70 6.57 -10.70
C LEU A 59 17.24 5.24 -10.14
N PHE A 60 18.16 4.59 -10.84
CA PHE A 60 18.89 3.41 -10.35
C PHE A 60 19.63 3.71 -9.05
N GLN A 61 20.49 4.74 -9.03
CA GLN A 61 21.22 5.13 -7.83
C GLN A 61 20.29 5.41 -6.66
N LYS A 62 19.21 6.17 -6.90
CA LYS A 62 18.21 6.48 -5.88
C LYS A 62 17.54 5.22 -5.34
N PHE A 63 17.25 4.24 -6.20
CA PHE A 63 16.68 2.96 -5.77
C PHE A 63 17.65 2.17 -4.88
N ILE A 64 18.90 2.02 -5.31
CA ILE A 64 19.93 1.23 -4.62
C ILE A 64 20.27 1.83 -3.25
N GLU A 65 20.38 3.15 -3.17
CA GLU A 65 20.77 3.86 -1.96
C GLU A 65 19.64 3.97 -0.93
N GLY A 66 18.58 3.15 -1.06
CA GLY A 66 17.47 3.08 -0.11
C GLY A 66 16.38 4.12 -0.34
N GLY A 67 16.51 4.96 -1.38
CA GLY A 67 15.43 5.84 -1.80
C GLY A 67 14.23 5.00 -2.23
N SER A 68 13.15 5.11 -1.48
CA SER A 68 11.86 4.56 -1.86
C SER A 68 10.86 5.70 -1.96
N ARG A 69 9.93 5.56 -2.90
CA ARG A 69 8.70 6.30 -2.81
C ARG A 69 7.96 5.76 -1.58
N GLU A 70 7.75 6.61 -0.58
CA GLU A 70 6.80 6.29 0.48
C GLU A 70 5.42 6.33 -0.18
N TYR A 71 4.65 5.26 -0.02
CA TYR A 71 3.23 5.31 -0.30
C TYR A 71 2.58 6.28 0.70
N PRO A 72 1.42 6.86 0.37
CA PRO A 72 0.61 7.57 1.34
C PRO A 72 0.56 6.79 2.66
N SER A 73 0.94 7.46 3.73
CA SER A 73 1.13 6.87 5.04
C SER A 73 0.33 7.65 6.08
N ASP A 74 -0.10 6.97 7.13
CA ASP A 74 -0.90 7.48 8.23
C ASP A 74 -0.12 7.53 9.55
N GLY A 75 1.20 7.37 9.50
CA GLY A 75 2.07 7.51 10.64
C GLY A 75 3.54 7.73 10.28
N ASN A 76 4.39 7.70 11.29
CA ASN A 76 5.83 7.91 11.20
C ASN A 76 6.63 6.64 11.57
N ILE A 77 6.00 5.63 12.17
CA ILE A 77 6.66 4.37 12.51
C ILE A 77 6.64 3.42 11.31
N PRO A 78 7.80 2.88 10.91
CA PRO A 78 7.85 1.89 9.84
C PRO A 78 7.00 0.65 10.12
N THR A 79 6.24 0.19 9.13
CA THR A 79 5.33 -0.97 9.31
C THR A 79 6.04 -2.24 9.76
N ASP A 80 7.33 -2.44 9.45
CA ASP A 80 8.11 -3.59 9.96
C ASP A 80 8.26 -3.56 11.48
N ILE A 81 8.42 -2.38 12.07
CA ILE A 81 8.51 -2.17 13.52
C ILE A 81 7.15 -2.40 14.17
N VAL A 82 6.09 -1.82 13.61
CA VAL A 82 4.71 -2.03 14.09
C VAL A 82 4.30 -3.50 14.03
N ALA A 83 4.63 -4.17 12.92
CA ALA A 83 4.34 -5.59 12.74
C ALA A 83 5.12 -6.48 13.72
N ALA A 84 6.30 -6.07 14.18
CA ALA A 84 7.05 -6.78 15.22
C ALA A 84 6.31 -6.72 16.56
N GLU A 85 5.84 -5.54 16.96
CA GLU A 85 5.02 -5.37 18.18
C GLU A 85 3.69 -6.12 18.10
N ALA A 86 3.01 -6.07 16.95
CA ALA A 86 1.80 -6.86 16.72
C ALA A 86 2.06 -8.38 16.87
N ARG A 87 3.21 -8.89 16.39
CA ARG A 87 3.57 -10.31 16.56
C ARG A 87 3.76 -10.68 18.03
N ILE A 88 4.30 -9.79 18.85
CA ILE A 88 4.46 -10.03 20.29
C ILE A 88 3.09 -10.23 20.94
N ILE A 89 2.15 -9.31 20.70
CA ILE A 89 0.76 -9.38 21.18
C ILE A 89 0.10 -10.69 20.72
N LEU A 90 0.13 -10.97 19.41
CA LEU A 90 -0.50 -12.15 18.83
C LEU A 90 0.09 -13.46 19.36
N ASN A 91 1.41 -13.53 19.57
CA ASN A 91 2.05 -14.73 20.08
C ASN A 91 1.76 -14.96 21.56
N GLU A 92 1.59 -13.90 22.37
CA GLU A 92 1.17 -14.06 23.76
C GLU A 92 -0.26 -14.59 23.86
N ILE A 93 -1.18 -14.13 22.99
CA ILE A 93 -2.53 -14.70 22.90
C ILE A 93 -2.47 -16.20 22.54
N VAL A 94 -1.62 -16.59 21.58
CA VAL A 94 -1.41 -18.01 21.22
C VAL A 94 -0.87 -18.82 22.39
N LYS A 95 0.05 -18.24 23.18
CA LYS A 95 0.61 -18.90 24.37
C LYS A 95 -0.48 -19.14 25.42
N ILE A 96 -1.33 -18.14 25.70
CA ILE A 96 -2.49 -18.26 26.60
C ILE A 96 -3.49 -19.29 26.07
N SER A 97 -3.76 -19.33 24.76
CA SER A 97 -4.68 -20.32 24.19
C SER A 97 -4.17 -21.76 24.28
N ASN A 98 -2.87 -21.96 24.46
CA ASN A 98 -2.25 -23.29 24.55
C ASN A 98 -2.02 -23.75 25.99
N ASP A 99 -2.19 -22.87 26.99
CA ASP A 99 -2.03 -23.19 28.40
C ASP A 99 -3.40 -23.23 29.10
N PRO A 100 -3.94 -24.42 29.44
CA PRO A 100 -5.22 -24.57 30.11
C PRO A 100 -5.29 -23.89 31.48
N ASN A 101 -4.14 -23.63 32.12
CA ASN A 101 -4.05 -22.99 33.43
C ASN A 101 -3.85 -21.47 33.32
N ALA A 102 -3.61 -20.93 32.11
CA ALA A 102 -3.39 -19.51 31.95
C ALA A 102 -4.69 -18.72 32.22
N PRO A 103 -4.59 -17.53 32.85
CA PRO A 103 -5.68 -16.58 32.89
C PRO A 103 -6.22 -16.32 31.47
N TYR A 104 -7.54 -16.28 31.32
CA TYR A 104 -8.21 -16.02 30.04
C TYR A 104 -8.02 -17.10 28.95
N HIS A 105 -7.56 -18.31 29.29
CA HIS A 105 -7.40 -19.42 28.34
C HIS A 105 -8.60 -19.61 27.40
N LYS A 106 -9.82 -19.70 27.96
CA LYS A 106 -11.05 -19.89 27.18
C LYS A 106 -11.30 -18.76 26.17
N ASP A 107 -11.07 -17.52 26.58
CA ASP A 107 -11.23 -16.35 25.71
C ASP A 107 -10.17 -16.32 24.61
N ALA A 108 -8.95 -16.77 24.91
CA ALA A 108 -7.88 -16.87 23.93
C ALA A 108 -8.16 -17.95 22.89
N VAL A 109 -8.61 -19.14 23.32
CA VAL A 109 -9.05 -20.22 22.42
C VAL A 109 -10.18 -19.73 21.51
N GLU A 110 -11.16 -19.02 22.06
CA GLU A 110 -12.27 -18.48 21.28
C GLU A 110 -11.81 -17.43 20.25
N SER A 111 -10.98 -16.48 20.67
CA SER A 111 -10.44 -15.43 19.78
C SER A 111 -9.60 -16.04 18.64
N MET A 112 -8.93 -17.15 18.90
CA MET A 112 -8.05 -17.83 17.95
C MET A 112 -8.75 -18.73 16.93
N LYS A 113 -10.10 -18.88 16.98
CA LYS A 113 -10.87 -19.76 16.07
C LYS A 113 -10.61 -19.52 14.58
N LYS A 114 -10.42 -18.25 14.18
CA LYS A 114 -10.11 -17.85 12.78
C LYS A 114 -8.60 -17.67 12.52
N GLY A 115 -7.76 -18.11 13.44
CA GLY A 115 -6.31 -17.92 13.40
C GLY A 115 -5.86 -16.53 13.87
N LYS A 116 -4.59 -16.42 14.32
CA LYS A 116 -4.07 -15.20 14.95
C LYS A 116 -4.13 -13.95 14.07
N PHE A 117 -3.97 -14.09 12.76
CA PHE A 117 -4.03 -12.94 11.87
C PHE A 117 -5.45 -12.40 11.68
N ALA A 118 -6.50 -13.10 12.13
CA ALA A 118 -7.86 -12.54 12.17
C ALA A 118 -8.05 -11.54 13.32
N LEU A 119 -7.09 -11.43 14.24
CA LEU A 119 -7.13 -10.51 15.38
C LEU A 119 -6.54 -9.13 15.08
N VAL A 120 -6.05 -8.92 13.87
CA VAL A 120 -5.46 -7.64 13.42
C VAL A 120 -6.10 -7.23 12.11
N ARG A 121 -6.18 -5.92 11.87
CA ARG A 121 -6.72 -5.33 10.64
C ARG A 121 -5.75 -4.33 10.01
N GLY A 122 -6.19 -3.73 8.91
CA GLY A 122 -5.59 -2.53 8.33
C GLY A 122 -4.22 -2.82 7.78
N THR A 123 -3.36 -1.82 7.84
CA THR A 123 -1.98 -1.88 7.34
C THR A 123 -1.19 -3.04 7.92
N VAL A 124 -1.37 -3.31 9.23
CA VAL A 124 -0.68 -4.38 9.94
C VAL A 124 -1.12 -5.76 9.43
N LYS A 125 -2.44 -5.97 9.21
CA LYS A 125 -2.97 -7.19 8.59
C LYS A 125 -2.41 -7.37 7.18
N LEU A 126 -2.43 -6.31 6.37
CA LEU A 126 -1.92 -6.33 5.00
C LEU A 126 -0.44 -6.75 4.96
N TYR A 127 0.36 -6.24 5.90
CA TYR A 127 1.78 -6.56 6.01
C TYR A 127 2.05 -7.98 6.53
N LEU A 128 1.38 -8.38 7.62
CA LEU A 128 1.56 -9.69 8.26
C LEU A 128 1.06 -10.84 7.38
N GLY A 129 -0.09 -10.64 6.73
CA GLY A 129 -0.69 -11.58 5.78
C GLY A 129 0.03 -11.65 4.43
N LYS A 130 1.09 -10.87 4.24
CA LYS A 130 1.90 -10.83 2.99
C LYS A 130 1.10 -10.34 1.78
N TYR A 131 0.10 -9.49 2.00
CA TYR A 131 -0.72 -8.96 0.92
C TYR A 131 -0.06 -7.80 0.15
N THR A 132 1.17 -7.42 0.51
CA THR A 132 1.87 -6.26 -0.07
C THR A 132 3.31 -6.61 -0.47
N SER A 133 3.92 -5.80 -1.34
CA SER A 133 5.29 -6.04 -1.78
C SER A 133 6.26 -5.98 -0.59
N ARG A 134 6.91 -7.09 -0.28
CA ARG A 134 8.04 -7.13 0.66
C ARG A 134 9.31 -6.72 -0.07
N ASP A 135 9.47 -5.42 -0.22
CA ASP A 135 10.74 -4.82 -0.59
C ASP A 135 11.60 -4.70 0.67
N TRP A 136 12.93 -4.79 0.56
CA TRP A 136 13.81 -4.60 1.73
C TRP A 136 13.77 -3.17 2.28
N ARG A 137 13.10 -2.24 1.56
CA ARG A 137 12.89 -0.84 1.96
C ARG A 137 11.56 -0.63 2.64
N ARG A 138 11.55 0.33 3.56
CA ARG A 138 10.34 0.85 4.23
C ARG A 138 9.56 1.73 3.24
N LYS A 139 8.33 1.34 2.93
CA LYS A 139 7.46 2.07 1.99
C LYS A 139 6.16 2.59 2.60
N ARG A 140 5.87 2.18 3.83
CA ARG A 140 4.61 2.43 4.52
C ARG A 140 4.91 2.62 6.00
N PHE A 141 4.24 3.60 6.59
CA PHE A 141 4.42 4.00 7.98
C PHE A 141 3.08 4.24 8.65
N THR A 142 2.86 3.71 9.84
CA THR A 142 1.57 3.65 10.56
C THR A 142 1.90 3.76 12.03
N ASP A 143 1.14 4.56 12.79
CA ASP A 143 1.40 4.79 14.22
C ASP A 143 0.45 3.98 15.11
N ASP A 144 -0.30 3.05 14.51
CA ASP A 144 -1.40 2.32 15.12
C ASP A 144 -1.37 0.81 14.80
N ILE A 145 -1.80 0.02 15.78
CA ILE A 145 -2.18 -1.39 15.61
C ILE A 145 -3.69 -1.52 15.81
N ASP A 146 -4.38 -1.74 14.71
CA ASP A 146 -5.81 -2.04 14.67
C ASP A 146 -6.10 -3.49 15.12
N LEU A 147 -6.53 -3.67 16.37
CA LEU A 147 -6.84 -4.98 16.95
C LEU A 147 -8.34 -5.29 16.84
N TRP A 148 -8.64 -6.44 16.24
CA TRP A 148 -10.00 -6.96 16.03
C TRP A 148 -10.31 -8.07 17.04
N ILE A 149 -10.51 -7.70 18.31
CA ILE A 149 -10.72 -8.65 19.42
C ILE A 149 -11.84 -8.19 20.35
N TYR A 150 -12.85 -9.07 20.50
CA TYR A 150 -14.02 -8.83 21.36
C TYR A 150 -13.75 -9.12 22.84
N LYS A 151 -12.71 -9.90 23.14
CA LYS A 151 -12.33 -10.29 24.50
C LYS A 151 -11.45 -9.21 25.13
N ILE A 152 -12.08 -8.15 25.63
CA ILE A 152 -11.41 -6.94 26.13
C ILE A 152 -10.45 -7.25 27.28
N ASP A 153 -10.85 -8.07 28.24
CA ASP A 153 -10.01 -8.39 29.41
C ASP A 153 -8.75 -9.18 29.01
N LEU A 154 -8.88 -10.11 28.07
CA LEU A 154 -7.74 -10.80 27.46
C LEU A 154 -6.80 -9.80 26.77
N LEU A 155 -7.35 -8.89 25.97
CA LEU A 155 -6.55 -7.87 25.29
C LEU A 155 -5.81 -6.99 26.29
N GLU A 156 -6.50 -6.44 27.29
CA GLU A 156 -5.88 -5.59 28.31
C GLU A 156 -4.80 -6.35 29.09
N HIS A 157 -5.04 -7.62 29.42
CA HIS A 157 -4.06 -8.47 30.08
C HIS A 157 -2.78 -8.59 29.23
N VAL A 158 -2.92 -8.93 27.95
CA VAL A 158 -1.78 -9.09 27.02
C VAL A 158 -1.05 -7.78 26.80
N LEU A 159 -1.76 -6.65 26.65
CA LEU A 159 -1.12 -5.35 26.48
C LEU A 159 -0.31 -4.96 27.72
N LYS A 160 -0.88 -5.07 28.92
CA LYS A 160 -0.20 -4.76 30.19
C LYS A 160 1.05 -5.62 30.39
N THR A 161 0.97 -6.93 30.13
CA THR A 161 2.12 -7.84 30.31
C THR A 161 3.24 -7.58 29.29
N ASN A 162 2.94 -6.95 28.16
CA ASN A 162 3.92 -6.61 27.11
C ASN A 162 4.38 -5.15 27.12
N GLY A 163 4.20 -4.46 28.26
CA GLY A 163 4.77 -3.12 28.50
C GLY A 163 3.98 -1.98 27.86
N TRP A 164 2.73 -2.20 27.49
CA TRP A 164 1.84 -1.13 27.04
C TRP A 164 1.20 -0.42 28.23
N THR A 165 1.04 0.90 28.11
CA THR A 165 0.43 1.74 29.14
C THR A 165 -0.82 2.41 28.60
N LYS A 166 -1.91 2.38 29.38
CA LYS A 166 -3.15 3.06 29.00
C LYS A 166 -3.05 4.55 29.35
N HIS A 167 -3.13 5.40 28.34
CA HIS A 167 -3.07 6.84 28.52
C HIS A 167 -4.33 7.34 29.25
N LYS A 168 -4.15 8.20 30.26
CA LYS A 168 -5.24 8.56 31.19
C LYS A 168 -6.35 9.39 30.54
N ILE A 169 -5.99 10.22 29.56
CA ILE A 169 -6.90 11.18 28.91
C ILE A 169 -7.56 10.54 27.69
N THR A 170 -6.76 10.11 26.71
CA THR A 170 -7.25 9.51 25.45
C THR A 170 -7.83 8.11 25.65
N LYS A 171 -7.49 7.43 26.76
CA LYS A 171 -7.85 6.03 27.05
C LYS A 171 -7.24 5.01 26.08
N GLU A 172 -6.36 5.46 25.20
CA GLU A 172 -5.64 4.62 24.23
C GLU A 172 -4.49 3.88 24.89
N TRP A 173 -4.10 2.75 24.29
CA TRP A 173 -2.93 1.99 24.73
C TRP A 173 -1.70 2.46 23.95
N GLU A 174 -0.65 2.82 24.68
CA GLU A 174 0.56 3.41 24.12
C GLU A 174 1.80 2.61 24.51
N LYS A 175 2.77 2.54 23.59
CA LYS A 175 4.09 1.97 23.84
C LYS A 175 5.15 2.76 23.07
N MET A 176 6.23 3.13 23.75
CA MET A 176 7.39 3.73 23.09
C MET A 176 8.13 2.66 22.29
N VAL A 177 8.32 2.90 21.00
CA VAL A 177 9.13 2.05 20.14
C VAL A 177 10.35 2.81 19.63
N CYS A 178 11.47 2.11 19.50
CA CYS A 178 12.71 2.69 19.04
C CYS A 178 13.31 1.89 17.88
N TRP A 179 13.90 2.60 16.91
CA TRP A 179 14.60 1.97 15.81
C TRP A 179 15.74 2.87 15.30
N LYS A 180 16.75 2.26 14.69
CA LYS A 180 17.83 3.01 14.06
C LYS A 180 17.37 3.61 12.74
N ASP A 181 17.69 4.87 12.51
CA ASP A 181 17.53 5.49 11.20
C ASP A 181 18.51 4.80 10.22
N PRO A 182 18.04 4.29 9.07
CA PRO A 182 18.95 3.70 8.09
C PRO A 182 19.89 4.73 7.44
N PHE A 183 19.54 6.02 7.47
CA PHE A 183 20.28 7.10 6.80
C PHE A 183 21.13 7.94 7.75
N SER A 184 20.97 7.78 9.06
CA SER A 184 21.73 8.51 10.07
C SER A 184 22.10 7.60 11.23
N PRO A 185 23.13 7.90 12.03
CA PRO A 185 23.44 7.11 13.23
C PRO A 185 22.39 7.29 14.35
N ALA A 186 21.37 8.13 14.15
CA ALA A 186 20.37 8.44 15.17
C ALA A 186 19.42 7.27 15.41
N THR A 187 19.03 7.12 16.67
CA THR A 187 17.86 6.33 17.06
C THR A 187 16.63 7.22 16.96
N LYS A 188 15.57 6.72 16.31
CA LYS A 188 14.25 7.33 16.32
C LYS A 188 13.41 6.69 17.41
N GLU A 189 12.61 7.51 18.05
CA GLU A 189 11.66 7.12 19.08
C GLU A 189 10.30 7.69 18.70
N HIS A 190 9.26 6.87 18.86
CA HIS A 190 7.90 7.31 18.60
C HIS A 190 6.93 6.51 19.45
N ILE A 191 5.79 7.12 19.76
CA ILE A 191 4.69 6.46 20.45
C ILE A 191 3.90 5.65 19.43
N LEU A 192 3.78 4.35 19.68
CA LEU A 192 2.90 3.44 18.97
C LEU A 192 1.59 3.30 19.75
N ILE A 193 0.47 3.36 19.06
CA ILE A 193 -0.87 3.24 19.64
C ILE A 193 -1.44 1.86 19.30
N ALA A 194 -2.15 1.24 20.25
CA ALA A 194 -2.96 0.06 20.00
C ALA A 194 -4.45 0.42 20.16
N SER A 195 -5.15 0.42 19.03
CA SER A 195 -6.57 0.69 18.92
C SER A 195 -7.35 -0.63 19.04
N ASN A 196 -8.37 -0.66 19.90
CA ASN A 196 -9.38 -1.70 19.80
C ASN A 196 -10.47 -1.24 18.84
N ASP A 197 -10.40 -1.78 17.65
CA ASP A 197 -11.27 -1.43 16.53
C ASP A 197 -12.73 -1.85 16.73
N VAL A 198 -13.01 -2.78 17.65
CA VAL A 198 -14.38 -3.10 18.07
C VAL A 198 -15.00 -1.91 18.80
N ASN A 199 -14.22 -1.22 19.64
CA ASN A 199 -14.71 -0.01 20.32
C ASN A 199 -14.96 1.11 19.32
N GLN A 200 -14.15 1.21 18.26
CA GLN A 200 -14.38 2.16 17.17
C GLN A 200 -15.61 1.79 16.33
N GLY A 201 -15.89 0.50 16.11
CA GLY A 201 -17.07 0.03 15.38
C GLY A 201 -18.41 0.33 16.09
N LEU A 202 -18.35 0.60 17.40
CA LEU A 202 -19.50 1.05 18.19
C LEU A 202 -19.70 2.58 18.15
N ASP A 203 -18.78 3.30 17.53
CA ASP A 203 -18.88 4.75 17.30
C ASP A 203 -19.58 5.01 15.96
N PHE A 204 -20.63 5.83 15.98
CA PHE A 204 -21.49 6.14 14.82
C PHE A 204 -20.77 6.98 13.73
N GLY A 205 -19.50 7.33 13.92
CA GLY A 205 -18.65 8.06 12.97
C GLY A 205 -17.87 7.16 12.02
N ALA A 206 -16.53 7.28 12.04
CA ALA A 206 -15.62 6.53 11.14
C ALA A 206 -15.70 4.99 11.29
N GLY A 207 -16.34 4.51 12.36
CA GLY A 207 -16.60 3.10 12.65
C GLY A 207 -17.67 2.43 11.79
N ALA A 208 -18.50 3.21 11.08
CA ALA A 208 -19.62 2.70 10.28
C ALA A 208 -19.22 1.78 9.10
N TYR A 209 -17.93 1.67 8.79
CA TYR A 209 -17.39 0.86 7.69
C TYR A 209 -16.61 -0.37 8.17
N LEU A 210 -16.71 -0.73 9.46
CA LEU A 210 -15.91 -1.79 10.08
C LEU A 210 -16.70 -3.11 10.15
N ASP A 211 -16.57 -3.95 9.13
CA ASP A 211 -17.32 -5.22 9.04
C ASP A 211 -16.55 -6.45 9.56
N GLY A 212 -15.23 -6.37 9.58
CA GLY A 212 -14.37 -7.50 9.94
C GLY A 212 -12.89 -7.20 9.73
N SER A 213 -12.07 -8.25 9.83
CA SER A 213 -10.61 -8.21 9.65
C SER A 213 -10.13 -8.98 8.42
N GLU A 214 -11.03 -9.58 7.66
CA GLU A 214 -10.71 -10.31 6.43
C GLU A 214 -10.37 -9.32 5.31
N LEU A 215 -9.69 -9.78 4.27
CA LEU A 215 -9.22 -8.89 3.19
C LEU A 215 -10.40 -8.21 2.48
N LYS A 216 -11.53 -8.90 2.32
CA LYS A 216 -12.77 -8.35 1.77
C LYS A 216 -13.33 -7.18 2.58
N ASP A 217 -13.30 -7.27 3.91
CA ASP A 217 -13.78 -6.23 4.81
C ASP A 217 -12.88 -4.99 4.72
N ILE A 218 -11.56 -5.22 4.62
CA ILE A 218 -10.58 -4.15 4.42
C ILE A 218 -10.81 -3.45 3.08
N PHE A 219 -11.03 -4.20 2.00
CA PHE A 219 -11.30 -3.63 0.67
C PHE A 219 -12.59 -2.80 0.67
N LYS A 220 -13.67 -3.33 1.23
CA LYS A 220 -14.94 -2.63 1.40
C LYS A 220 -14.79 -1.32 2.16
N LYS A 221 -14.15 -1.35 3.35
CA LYS A 221 -13.86 -0.14 4.15
C LYS A 221 -13.09 0.88 3.32
N LYS A 222 -12.02 0.44 2.66
CA LYS A 222 -11.07 1.31 1.97
C LYS A 222 -11.66 1.93 0.70
N LEU A 223 -12.47 1.19 -0.05
CA LEU A 223 -13.17 1.73 -1.22
C LEU A 223 -14.27 2.71 -0.80
N ASN A 224 -14.99 2.44 0.28
CA ASN A 224 -16.02 3.35 0.80
C ASN A 224 -15.41 4.65 1.34
N ARG A 225 -14.29 4.57 2.06
CA ARG A 225 -13.60 5.74 2.64
C ARG A 225 -12.77 6.50 1.61
N GLY A 226 -11.86 5.83 0.92
CA GLY A 226 -11.12 6.41 -0.22
C GLY A 226 -10.10 7.49 0.10
N HIS A 227 -9.55 7.54 1.32
CA HIS A 227 -8.38 8.40 1.57
C HIS A 227 -7.18 7.89 0.74
N ASN A 228 -6.17 8.74 0.50
CA ASN A 228 -4.99 8.34 -0.28
C ASN A 228 -4.32 7.07 0.27
N VAL A 229 -4.26 6.93 1.60
CA VAL A 229 -3.75 5.73 2.28
C VAL A 229 -4.60 4.49 2.00
N ASP A 230 -5.92 4.64 1.92
CA ASP A 230 -6.85 3.55 1.64
C ASP A 230 -6.73 3.06 0.20
N LEU A 231 -6.70 3.98 -0.76
CA LEU A 231 -6.51 3.65 -2.18
C LEU A 231 -5.12 3.06 -2.42
N SER A 232 -4.11 3.56 -1.73
CA SER A 232 -2.76 3.02 -1.82
C SER A 232 -2.67 1.59 -1.30
N ASP A 233 -3.40 1.25 -0.25
CA ASP A 233 -3.43 -0.12 0.27
C ASP A 233 -4.13 -1.07 -0.71
N ILE A 234 -5.26 -0.66 -1.32
CA ILE A 234 -5.92 -1.43 -2.39
C ILE A 234 -4.95 -1.69 -3.55
N ILE A 235 -4.26 -0.65 -4.02
CA ILE A 235 -3.27 -0.75 -5.11
C ILE A 235 -2.13 -1.69 -4.73
N ASN A 236 -1.61 -1.61 -3.50
CA ASN A 236 -0.52 -2.49 -3.06
C ASN A 236 -0.92 -3.96 -3.05
N VAL A 237 -2.17 -4.27 -2.72
CA VAL A 237 -2.70 -5.62 -2.80
C VAL A 237 -2.90 -6.03 -4.26
N ALA A 238 -3.58 -5.22 -5.07
CA ALA A 238 -3.81 -5.52 -6.49
C ALA A 238 -2.51 -5.75 -7.28
N MET A 239 -1.46 -4.99 -6.95
CA MET A 239 -0.12 -5.12 -7.52
C MET A 239 0.45 -6.53 -7.32
N VAL A 240 0.21 -7.15 -6.16
CA VAL A 240 0.76 -8.48 -5.82
C VAL A 240 -0.16 -9.61 -6.28
N PHE A 241 -1.48 -9.38 -6.36
CA PHE A 241 -2.48 -10.47 -6.50
C PHE A 241 -3.28 -10.49 -7.82
N SER A 242 -3.04 -9.58 -8.76
CA SER A 242 -3.71 -9.65 -10.07
C SER A 242 -3.20 -10.86 -10.89
N LYS A 243 -4.11 -11.77 -11.28
CA LYS A 243 -3.91 -12.95 -12.15
C LYS A 243 -3.06 -14.12 -11.59
N SER A 244 -3.79 -15.21 -11.29
CA SER A 244 -3.43 -16.64 -11.39
C SER A 244 -2.18 -17.21 -10.70
N GLU A 245 -1.30 -16.41 -10.13
CA GLU A 245 -0.10 -16.91 -9.45
C GLU A 245 0.13 -16.16 -8.13
N GLY A 246 -0.20 -16.80 -7.01
CA GLY A 246 -0.04 -16.22 -5.68
C GLY A 246 -0.63 -17.07 -4.56
N PHE A 247 -0.24 -16.78 -3.31
CA PHE A 247 -0.75 -17.45 -2.13
C PHE A 247 -2.14 -16.93 -1.76
N SER A 248 -3.16 -17.81 -1.67
CA SER A 248 -4.56 -17.46 -1.30
C SER A 248 -5.36 -16.76 -2.40
N ILE A 249 -5.49 -17.45 -3.55
CA ILE A 249 -6.37 -17.05 -4.67
C ILE A 249 -7.82 -16.81 -4.20
N ASP A 250 -8.30 -17.60 -3.25
CA ASP A 250 -9.67 -17.52 -2.74
C ASP A 250 -9.94 -16.19 -1.99
N GLU A 251 -9.03 -15.75 -1.11
CA GLU A 251 -9.19 -14.47 -0.41
C GLU A 251 -9.17 -13.28 -1.38
N TRP A 252 -8.38 -13.36 -2.46
CA TRP A 252 -8.41 -12.35 -3.52
C TRP A 252 -9.76 -12.33 -4.23
N TYR A 253 -10.31 -13.49 -4.64
CA TYR A 253 -11.62 -13.55 -5.29
C TYR A 253 -12.75 -13.06 -4.38
N GLU A 254 -12.74 -13.43 -3.10
CA GLU A 254 -13.71 -12.89 -2.14
C GLU A 254 -13.60 -11.37 -1.99
N SER A 255 -12.36 -10.85 -1.96
CA SER A 255 -12.12 -9.41 -1.85
C SER A 255 -12.54 -8.66 -3.11
N TRP A 256 -12.32 -9.25 -4.28
CA TRP A 256 -12.78 -8.71 -5.55
C TRP A 256 -14.31 -8.69 -5.64
N LYS A 257 -14.97 -9.78 -5.23
CA LYS A 257 -16.44 -9.82 -5.16
C LYS A 257 -16.99 -8.72 -4.24
N SER A 258 -16.38 -8.53 -3.08
CA SER A 258 -16.77 -7.46 -2.16
C SER A 258 -16.52 -6.06 -2.76
N PHE A 259 -15.44 -5.89 -3.52
CA PHE A 259 -15.17 -4.67 -4.28
C PHE A 259 -16.27 -4.40 -5.30
N GLU A 260 -16.67 -5.40 -6.09
CA GLU A 260 -17.76 -5.29 -7.08
C GLU A 260 -19.11 -4.94 -6.43
N GLU A 261 -19.44 -5.55 -5.30
CA GLU A 261 -20.64 -5.23 -4.52
C GLU A 261 -20.65 -3.76 -4.09
N CYS A 262 -19.52 -3.23 -3.62
CA CYS A 262 -19.40 -1.82 -3.25
C CYS A 262 -19.47 -0.89 -4.47
N ALA A 263 -18.78 -1.26 -5.54
CA ALA A 263 -18.78 -0.53 -6.82
C ALA A 263 -20.18 -0.43 -7.43
N ASN A 264 -21.08 -1.39 -7.17
CA ASN A 264 -22.45 -1.40 -7.68
C ASN A 264 -23.41 -0.43 -6.97
N THR A 265 -22.99 0.24 -5.90
CA THR A 265 -23.81 1.27 -5.23
C THR A 265 -23.89 2.59 -6.04
N ARG A 266 -24.93 3.42 -5.83
CA ARG A 266 -25.07 4.74 -6.51
C ARG A 266 -24.22 5.86 -5.88
N SER A 267 -23.17 5.51 -5.14
CA SER A 267 -22.35 6.47 -4.42
C SER A 267 -21.38 7.20 -5.35
N THR A 268 -21.52 8.52 -5.44
CA THR A 268 -20.59 9.39 -6.19
C THR A 268 -19.17 9.29 -5.64
N ARG A 269 -19.01 9.14 -4.32
CA ARG A 269 -17.71 8.91 -3.67
C ARG A 269 -17.02 7.65 -4.18
N ILE A 270 -17.77 6.55 -4.33
CA ILE A 270 -17.21 5.28 -4.80
C ILE A 270 -16.81 5.38 -6.27
N ILE A 271 -17.63 6.04 -7.11
CA ILE A 271 -17.26 6.34 -8.50
C ILE A 271 -15.95 7.13 -8.55
N SER A 272 -15.82 8.20 -7.74
CA SER A 272 -14.58 8.97 -7.66
C SER A 272 -13.39 8.09 -7.23
N ASN A 273 -13.56 7.29 -6.18
CA ASN A 273 -12.49 6.41 -5.69
C ASN A 273 -12.06 5.40 -6.75
N MET A 274 -12.99 4.83 -7.51
CA MET A 274 -12.69 3.92 -8.62
C MET A 274 -11.91 4.64 -9.73
N ILE A 275 -12.32 5.84 -10.16
CA ILE A 275 -11.57 6.62 -11.16
C ILE A 275 -10.14 6.89 -10.67
N SER A 276 -9.97 7.23 -9.39
CA SER A 276 -8.65 7.45 -8.78
C SER A 276 -7.80 6.18 -8.77
N LEU A 277 -8.39 5.03 -8.44
CA LEU A 277 -7.72 3.74 -8.51
C LEU A 277 -7.23 3.45 -9.93
N VAL A 278 -8.02 3.73 -10.96
CA VAL A 278 -7.59 3.58 -12.36
C VAL A 278 -6.39 4.51 -12.65
N ARG A 279 -6.52 5.81 -12.36
CA ARG A 279 -5.47 6.82 -12.63
C ARG A 279 -4.14 6.48 -11.95
N HIS A 280 -4.21 6.06 -10.68
CA HIS A 280 -3.03 5.68 -9.91
C HIS A 280 -2.44 4.35 -10.40
N SER A 281 -3.27 3.37 -10.76
CA SER A 281 -2.80 2.07 -11.23
C SER A 281 -1.95 2.21 -12.49
N TYR A 282 -2.42 2.96 -13.49
CA TYR A 282 -1.66 3.21 -14.71
C TYR A 282 -0.38 4.02 -14.46
N ALA A 283 -0.44 5.09 -13.66
CA ALA A 283 0.74 5.91 -13.36
C ALA A 283 1.83 5.11 -12.61
N ILE A 284 1.42 4.27 -11.66
CA ILE A 284 2.33 3.44 -10.89
C ILE A 284 2.88 2.32 -11.78
N ALA A 285 2.06 1.73 -12.65
CA ALA A 285 2.51 0.73 -13.62
C ALA A 285 3.60 1.26 -14.55
N ASP A 286 3.43 2.45 -15.12
CA ASP A 286 4.44 3.09 -15.99
C ASP A 286 5.77 3.29 -15.24
N TYR A 287 5.71 3.76 -13.98
CA TYR A 287 6.89 3.92 -13.14
C TYR A 287 7.57 2.58 -12.80
N LEU A 288 6.79 1.55 -12.44
CA LEU A 288 7.31 0.24 -12.08
C LEU A 288 7.98 -0.45 -13.27
N GLU A 289 7.39 -0.33 -14.45
CA GLU A 289 7.98 -0.86 -15.69
C GLU A 289 9.32 -0.19 -16.00
N ARG A 290 9.35 1.14 -16.02
CA ARG A 290 10.59 1.90 -16.23
C ARG A 290 11.66 1.50 -15.19
N LEU A 291 11.31 1.49 -13.92
CA LEU A 291 12.22 1.10 -12.85
C LEU A 291 12.71 -0.34 -13.01
N GLY A 292 11.81 -1.27 -13.32
CA GLY A 292 12.14 -2.68 -13.50
C GLY A 292 13.17 -2.89 -14.62
N ASN A 293 12.95 -2.25 -15.77
CA ASN A 293 13.87 -2.28 -16.91
C ASN A 293 15.25 -1.71 -16.54
N ILE A 294 15.28 -0.58 -15.81
CA ILE A 294 16.51 0.06 -15.36
C ILE A 294 17.31 -0.86 -14.42
N LEU A 295 16.63 -1.53 -13.48
CA LEU A 295 17.30 -2.45 -12.56
C LEU A 295 17.92 -3.63 -13.30
N ILE A 296 17.23 -4.19 -14.29
CA ILE A 296 17.75 -5.27 -15.14
C ILE A 296 18.90 -4.77 -16.01
N GLN A 297 18.86 -3.54 -16.49
CA GLN A 297 19.92 -3.00 -17.35
C GLN A 297 21.19 -2.65 -16.57
N LEU A 298 21.06 -2.16 -15.34
CA LEU A 298 22.15 -1.54 -14.58
C LEU A 298 22.63 -2.37 -13.38
N HIS A 299 22.14 -3.59 -13.16
CA HIS A 299 22.46 -4.39 -11.98
C HIS A 299 23.96 -4.58 -11.73
N ASP A 300 24.76 -4.76 -12.80
CA ASP A 300 26.19 -5.02 -12.72
C ASP A 300 26.99 -3.85 -12.14
N LEU A 301 26.44 -2.63 -12.16
CA LEU A 301 27.09 -1.47 -11.58
C LEU A 301 27.40 -1.65 -10.09
N ILE A 302 26.69 -2.53 -9.38
CA ILE A 302 26.97 -2.80 -7.96
C ILE A 302 28.37 -3.40 -7.74
N PHE A 303 29.00 -3.99 -8.76
CA PHE A 303 30.37 -4.49 -8.68
C PHE A 303 31.42 -3.43 -8.99
N ASP A 304 31.04 -2.30 -9.59
CA ASP A 304 31.96 -1.21 -9.88
C ASP A 304 32.34 -0.47 -8.60
N LYS A 305 33.62 -0.61 -8.20
CA LYS A 305 34.15 0.01 -6.97
C LYS A 305 34.33 1.52 -7.07
N ILE A 306 34.29 2.11 -8.27
CA ILE A 306 34.28 3.57 -8.47
C ILE A 306 32.90 4.13 -8.10
N PHE A 307 31.83 3.53 -8.62
CA PHE A 307 30.47 3.99 -8.35
C PHE A 307 29.93 3.54 -6.99
N TYR A 308 30.30 2.34 -6.57
CA TYR A 308 29.88 1.70 -5.32
C TYR A 308 31.10 1.17 -4.55
N PRO A 309 31.92 2.04 -3.93
CA PRO A 309 32.99 1.59 -3.04
C PRO A 309 32.43 0.85 -1.81
N ASP A 310 33.29 0.16 -1.07
CA ASP A 310 32.91 -0.65 0.09
C ASP A 310 32.14 0.14 1.16
N THR A 311 32.49 1.41 1.34
CA THR A 311 31.76 2.35 2.22
C THR A 311 30.32 2.60 1.79
N LYS A 312 30.02 2.58 0.47
CA LYS A 312 28.64 2.65 -0.03
C LYS A 312 27.88 1.35 0.19
N ILE A 313 28.54 0.19 0.02
CA ILE A 313 27.91 -1.11 0.31
C ILE A 313 27.52 -1.17 1.79
N GLU A 314 28.41 -0.78 2.69
CA GLU A 314 28.09 -0.64 4.12
C GLU A 314 26.86 0.24 4.35
N LYS A 315 26.80 1.41 3.70
CA LYS A 315 25.64 2.31 3.82
C LYS A 315 24.35 1.66 3.32
N ILE A 316 24.38 1.00 2.16
CA ILE A 316 23.22 0.31 1.57
C ILE A 316 22.70 -0.75 2.54
N THR A 317 23.57 -1.55 3.13
CA THR A 317 23.15 -2.61 4.07
C THR A 317 22.48 -2.10 5.35
N ARG A 318 22.61 -0.80 5.70
CA ARG A 318 21.97 -0.23 6.90
C ARG A 318 20.45 -0.23 6.86
N VAL A 319 19.85 -0.36 5.68
CA VAL A 319 18.40 -0.44 5.53
C VAL A 319 17.80 -1.70 6.16
N SER A 320 18.61 -2.72 6.46
CA SER A 320 18.12 -3.96 7.07
C SER A 320 19.18 -4.64 7.94
N VAL A 321 18.75 -5.04 9.14
CA VAL A 321 19.59 -5.79 10.09
C VAL A 321 20.09 -7.11 9.49
N HIS A 322 19.33 -7.73 8.60
CA HIS A 322 19.75 -8.96 7.93
C HIS A 322 20.97 -8.73 7.03
N TRP A 323 20.97 -7.64 6.26
CA TRP A 323 22.06 -7.26 5.38
C TRP A 323 23.32 -6.88 6.17
N GLN A 324 23.17 -6.13 7.27
CA GLN A 324 24.30 -5.81 8.14
C GLN A 324 24.95 -7.07 8.74
N LYS A 325 24.13 -8.03 9.18
CA LYS A 325 24.62 -9.33 9.67
C LYS A 325 25.36 -10.09 8.57
N TYR A 326 24.79 -10.15 7.37
CA TYR A 326 25.41 -10.81 6.22
C TYR A 326 26.76 -10.19 5.88
N LEU A 327 26.83 -8.86 5.80
CA LEU A 327 28.07 -8.12 5.54
C LEU A 327 29.15 -8.42 6.58
N LYS A 328 28.79 -8.43 7.86
CA LYS A 328 29.73 -8.72 8.95
C LYS A 328 30.33 -10.13 8.86
N ILE A 329 29.56 -11.10 8.38
CA ILE A 329 29.97 -12.52 8.33
C ILE A 329 30.76 -12.81 7.04
N HIS A 330 30.34 -12.25 5.91
CA HIS A 330 30.81 -12.67 4.58
C HIS A 330 31.67 -11.63 3.85
N GLY A 331 31.74 -10.39 4.35
CA GLY A 331 32.51 -9.31 3.72
C GLY A 331 31.82 -8.66 2.52
N HIS A 332 32.46 -7.62 1.97
CA HIS A 332 31.85 -6.75 0.95
C HIS A 332 31.58 -7.47 -0.36
N ASP A 333 32.51 -8.29 -0.87
CA ASP A 333 32.35 -8.91 -2.20
C ASP A 333 31.16 -9.89 -2.25
N LYS A 334 31.00 -10.74 -1.23
CA LYS A 334 29.80 -11.62 -1.12
C LYS A 334 28.52 -10.84 -0.89
N THR A 335 28.60 -9.72 -0.18
CA THR A 335 27.45 -8.83 -0.03
C THR A 335 27.04 -8.21 -1.37
N ARG A 336 27.99 -7.85 -2.25
CA ARG A 336 27.69 -7.35 -3.60
C ARG A 336 26.97 -8.41 -4.43
N GLU A 337 27.41 -9.66 -4.39
CA GLU A 337 26.71 -10.77 -5.08
C GLU A 337 25.26 -10.91 -4.61
N LEU A 338 25.01 -10.79 -3.29
CA LEU A 338 23.65 -10.80 -2.76
C LEU A 338 22.84 -9.58 -3.21
N ILE A 339 23.41 -8.37 -3.13
CA ILE A 339 22.74 -7.14 -3.62
C ILE A 339 22.40 -7.31 -5.10
N HIS A 340 23.33 -7.80 -5.91
CA HIS A 340 23.15 -8.03 -7.33
C HIS A 340 21.96 -8.95 -7.64
N SER A 341 21.91 -10.12 -6.99
CA SER A 341 20.79 -11.06 -7.14
C SER A 341 19.46 -10.42 -6.77
N ASP A 342 19.43 -9.67 -5.68
CA ASP A 342 18.26 -8.97 -5.18
C ASP A 342 17.80 -7.84 -6.12
N ILE A 343 18.72 -7.13 -6.78
CA ILE A 343 18.39 -6.12 -7.82
C ILE A 343 17.65 -6.77 -8.98
N ILE A 344 18.18 -7.89 -9.50
CA ILE A 344 17.56 -8.62 -10.62
C ILE A 344 16.18 -9.13 -10.23
N GLU A 345 16.05 -9.73 -9.04
CA GLU A 345 14.77 -10.21 -8.53
C GLU A 345 13.76 -9.06 -8.43
N GLN A 346 14.16 -7.91 -7.90
CA GLN A 346 13.28 -6.74 -7.83
C GLN A 346 12.93 -6.19 -9.20
N GLY A 347 13.86 -6.17 -10.16
CA GLY A 347 13.63 -5.74 -11.53
C GLY A 347 12.48 -6.52 -12.16
N ASN A 348 12.59 -7.85 -12.13
CA ASN A 348 11.57 -8.77 -12.63
C ASN A 348 10.23 -8.59 -11.89
N LYS A 349 10.26 -8.48 -10.56
CA LYS A 349 9.06 -8.21 -9.75
C LYS A 349 8.39 -6.90 -10.14
N LYS A 350 9.13 -5.81 -10.39
CA LYS A 350 8.50 -4.53 -10.78
C LYS A 350 7.80 -4.62 -12.13
N ILE A 351 8.38 -5.33 -13.09
CA ILE A 351 7.75 -5.56 -14.40
C ILE A 351 6.47 -6.39 -14.24
N TYR A 352 6.53 -7.47 -13.46
CA TYR A 352 5.36 -8.29 -13.15
C TYR A 352 4.26 -7.46 -12.46
N TYR A 353 4.61 -6.69 -11.43
CA TYR A 353 3.72 -5.79 -10.70
C TYR A 353 3.10 -4.70 -11.59
N SER A 354 3.84 -4.19 -12.58
CA SER A 354 3.31 -3.23 -13.56
C SER A 354 2.16 -3.85 -14.37
N LYS A 355 2.36 -5.06 -14.92
CA LYS A 355 1.33 -5.78 -15.67
C LYS A 355 0.08 -6.02 -14.83
N ASN A 356 0.28 -6.40 -13.56
CA ASN A 356 -0.81 -6.60 -12.60
C ASN A 356 -1.64 -5.33 -12.37
N LEU A 357 -0.98 -4.18 -12.21
CA LEU A 357 -1.68 -2.91 -12.04
C LEU A 357 -2.40 -2.43 -13.30
N ARG A 358 -1.84 -2.66 -14.50
CA ARG A 358 -2.56 -2.37 -15.76
C ARG A 358 -3.85 -3.18 -15.82
N HIS A 359 -3.76 -4.48 -15.56
CA HIS A 359 -4.93 -5.36 -15.58
C HIS A 359 -5.99 -4.98 -14.54
N PHE A 360 -5.56 -4.66 -13.32
CA PHE A 360 -6.45 -4.14 -12.28
C PHE A 360 -7.13 -2.82 -12.69
N GLY A 361 -6.39 -1.89 -13.29
CA GLY A 361 -6.91 -0.64 -13.82
C GLY A 361 -7.93 -0.85 -14.94
N GLU A 362 -7.66 -1.76 -15.88
CA GLU A 362 -8.60 -2.17 -16.94
C GLU A 362 -9.90 -2.72 -16.37
N HIS A 363 -9.82 -3.63 -15.39
CA HIS A 363 -11.00 -4.22 -14.76
C HIS A 363 -11.87 -3.19 -14.06
N ILE A 364 -11.27 -2.25 -13.33
CA ILE A 364 -12.02 -1.16 -12.69
C ILE A 364 -12.67 -0.26 -13.75
N LEU A 365 -11.96 0.04 -14.85
CA LEU A 365 -12.49 0.88 -15.92
C LEU A 365 -13.69 0.22 -16.62
N LEU A 366 -13.61 -1.08 -16.89
CA LEU A 366 -14.73 -1.87 -17.44
C LEU A 366 -15.93 -1.88 -16.48
N LEU A 367 -15.69 -2.04 -15.17
CA LEU A 367 -16.74 -1.99 -14.16
C LEU A 367 -17.39 -0.60 -14.05
N LEU A 368 -16.60 0.48 -14.12
CA LEU A 368 -17.10 1.85 -14.18
C LEU A 368 -17.98 2.10 -15.41
N ASN A 369 -17.50 1.70 -16.58
CA ASN A 369 -18.19 1.96 -17.85
C ASN A 369 -19.47 1.13 -17.98
N SER A 370 -19.45 -0.15 -17.59
CA SER A 370 -20.65 -0.99 -17.56
C SER A 370 -21.74 -0.43 -16.64
N LYS A 371 -21.35 0.16 -15.50
CA LYS A 371 -22.28 0.78 -14.56
C LYS A 371 -22.99 2.01 -15.13
N LEU A 372 -22.30 2.81 -15.93
CA LEU A 372 -22.78 4.11 -16.41
C LEU A 372 -23.18 4.12 -17.89
N ILE A 373 -23.23 2.94 -18.53
CA ILE A 373 -23.62 2.76 -19.92
C ILE A 373 -25.00 3.37 -20.24
N TYR A 374 -25.98 3.20 -19.35
CA TYR A 374 -27.34 3.75 -19.54
C TYR A 374 -27.42 5.26 -19.34
N CYS A 375 -26.41 5.86 -18.71
CA CYS A 375 -26.27 7.31 -18.61
C CYS A 375 -25.58 7.91 -19.84
N LYS A 376 -25.22 7.08 -20.84
CA LYS A 376 -24.41 7.47 -21.99
C LYS A 376 -23.08 8.12 -21.59
N VAL A 377 -22.44 7.57 -20.56
CA VAL A 377 -21.16 8.05 -20.03
C VAL A 377 -20.09 6.97 -20.20
N VAL A 378 -18.96 7.36 -20.76
CA VAL A 378 -17.76 6.53 -20.89
C VAL A 378 -16.60 7.23 -20.19
N PHE A 379 -15.82 6.47 -19.42
CA PHE A 379 -14.56 6.94 -18.85
C PHE A 379 -13.38 6.32 -19.57
N GLU A 380 -12.34 7.12 -19.73
CA GLU A 380 -11.10 6.74 -20.42
C GLU A 380 -9.88 7.24 -19.66
N ILE A 381 -8.74 6.58 -19.91
CA ILE A 381 -7.44 7.02 -19.44
C ILE A 381 -6.63 7.49 -20.63
N PHE A 382 -6.09 8.69 -20.52
CA PHE A 382 -5.20 9.24 -21.52
C PHE A 382 -3.95 8.36 -21.66
N CYS A 383 -3.76 7.81 -22.85
CA CYS A 383 -2.53 7.15 -23.28
C CYS A 383 -1.82 8.07 -24.26
N GLU A 384 -0.56 8.40 -24.00
CA GLU A 384 0.32 9.02 -24.99
C GLU A 384 0.72 7.98 -26.05
N GLU A 385 -0.24 7.41 -26.78
CA GLU A 385 0.06 6.84 -28.08
C GLU A 385 -0.09 7.97 -29.10
N THR A 386 1.07 8.44 -29.56
CA THR A 386 1.34 9.14 -30.82
C THR A 386 0.12 9.83 -31.45
N ILE A 387 -0.05 11.13 -31.19
CA ILE A 387 -0.76 12.04 -32.08
C ILE A 387 0.04 12.09 -33.39
N LEU A 388 -0.11 11.06 -34.22
CA LEU A 388 0.29 10.97 -35.62
C LEU A 388 -0.77 10.20 -36.40
N ILE A 389 -2.04 10.57 -36.21
CA ILE A 389 -3.01 10.54 -37.31
C ILE A 389 -3.84 11.81 -37.18
N SER A 390 -3.36 12.89 -37.81
CA SER A 390 -4.27 13.91 -38.31
C SER A 390 -5.17 13.24 -39.35
N PRO A 391 -6.48 13.53 -39.38
CA PRO A 391 -7.23 13.39 -40.61
C PRO A 391 -6.85 14.59 -41.50
N GLU A 392 -5.66 14.56 -42.09
CA GLU A 392 -5.47 15.29 -43.34
C GLU A 392 -6.14 14.45 -44.43
N ASN A 393 -7.42 14.73 -44.66
CA ASN A 393 -7.97 14.97 -46.00
C ASN A 393 -9.49 15.21 -45.89
N SER A 394 -9.85 16.44 -45.57
CA SER A 394 -11.11 17.04 -46.02
C SER A 394 -10.77 18.31 -46.82
N ALA A 395 -10.54 18.12 -48.10
CA ALA A 395 -10.71 19.09 -49.18
C ALA A 395 -11.03 18.32 -50.46
#